data_AF-A0A3S5API2-F1
#
_entry.id   AF-A0A3S5API2-F1
#
_cell.length_a   1.000
_cell.length_b   1.000
_cell.length_c   1.000
_cell.angle_alpha   90.00
_cell.angle_beta   90.00
_cell.angle_gamma   90.00
#
_symmetry.space_group_name_H-M   'P 1'
#
loop_
_entity.id
_entity.type
_entity.pdbx_description
1 polymer ?
#
loop_
_entity_poly.entity_id
_entity_poly.type
_entity_poly.pdbx_seq_one_letter_code
_entity_poly.pdbx_strand_id
1 'polypeptide(L)'
;MISNSSSITSLRVLFLMHMPNGDKRYYKFILTRNFEALSCRSGGSQVSLINIMMDLKKCCNHPFLFPSAAEEAPRLPNGAFEGHAIRKASGKLELMYKMLRRLYVDRHRVLIFSQMTKMLDLLEDFLEAESYKFERIDGAITGQMRQDAIDRFNAPDSPSFVFLLSTRAGGLGINLATADTVIIYDSDWNPHNDIQAFSRAHRIGQANKNANMY
;
A
#
# COMPACT_ATOMS: atom_id res chain seq x y z
N MET A 1 13.02 -37.75 -20.28
CA MET A 1 13.74 -36.46 -20.17
C MET A 1 12.97 -35.59 -19.18
N ILE A 2 13.52 -35.49 -17.98
CA ILE A 2 12.99 -34.69 -16.87
C ILE A 2 13.29 -33.22 -17.22
N SER A 3 12.27 -32.36 -17.33
CA SER A 3 12.48 -30.90 -17.37
C SER A 3 11.89 -30.28 -16.11
N ASN A 4 12.75 -29.56 -15.41
CA ASN A 4 12.60 -29.03 -14.07
C ASN A 4 11.34 -28.19 -13.90
N SER A 5 10.49 -28.58 -12.95
CA SER A 5 9.52 -27.66 -12.34
C SER A 5 10.28 -26.67 -11.46
N SER A 6 10.52 -25.47 -11.98
CA SER A 6 10.97 -24.33 -11.17
C SER A 6 9.95 -24.10 -10.05
N SER A 7 10.37 -24.40 -8.83
CA SER A 7 9.51 -24.34 -7.65
C SER A 7 9.22 -22.88 -7.31
N ILE A 8 7.96 -22.47 -7.48
CA ILE A 8 7.43 -21.17 -7.09
C ILE A 8 7.54 -21.06 -5.58
N THR A 9 8.46 -20.25 -5.06
CA THR A 9 8.48 -19.92 -3.62
C THR A 9 7.59 -18.71 -3.40
N SER A 10 6.26 -18.91 -3.43
CA SER A 10 5.31 -17.86 -3.05
C SER A 10 5.24 -17.78 -1.54
N LEU A 11 6.06 -16.92 -0.95
CA LEU A 11 6.04 -16.66 0.49
C LEU A 11 4.95 -15.64 0.80
N ARG A 12 3.67 -16.06 0.78
CA ARG A 12 2.55 -15.22 1.24
C ARG A 12 2.68 -14.96 2.75
N VAL A 13 3.31 -13.85 3.13
CA VAL A 13 3.37 -13.42 4.53
C VAL A 13 2.19 -12.51 4.81
N LEU A 14 1.06 -13.10 5.23
CA LEU A 14 -0.06 -12.29 5.74
C LEU A 14 0.37 -11.66 7.07
N PHE A 15 0.69 -10.37 7.07
CA PHE A 15 1.06 -9.67 8.30
C PHE A 15 -0.19 -9.44 9.18
N LEU A 16 -0.41 -10.34 10.14
CA LEU A 16 -1.32 -10.10 11.26
C LEU A 16 -0.64 -9.12 12.22
N MET A 17 -1.05 -7.85 12.20
CA MET A 17 -0.32 -6.79 12.89
C MET A 17 -0.88 -6.47 14.28
N HIS A 18 0.04 -6.26 15.23
CA HIS A 18 -0.24 -5.64 16.51
C HIS A 18 -0.47 -4.13 16.32
N MET A 19 -1.71 -3.69 16.50
CA MET A 19 -2.10 -2.27 16.44
C MET A 19 -1.39 -1.46 17.54
N PRO A 20 -0.60 -0.40 17.21
CA PRO A 20 -0.12 0.58 18.19
C PRO A 20 -1.26 1.15 19.05
N ASN A 21 -0.91 1.75 20.20
CA ASN A 21 -1.90 2.27 21.15
C ASN A 21 -2.84 3.35 20.55
N GLY A 22 -2.40 4.08 19.52
CA GLY A 22 -3.23 5.04 18.78
C GLY A 22 -4.33 4.34 17.97
N ASP A 23 -3.97 3.36 17.15
CA ASP A 23 -4.89 2.56 16.34
C ASP A 23 -5.96 1.87 17.19
N LYS A 24 -5.57 1.35 18.37
CA LYS A 24 -6.53 0.74 19.31
C LYS A 24 -7.59 1.72 19.83
N ARG A 25 -7.23 3.00 20.02
CA ARG A 25 -8.19 4.04 20.44
C ARG A 25 -9.19 4.32 19.33
N TYR A 26 -8.73 4.58 18.11
CA TYR A 26 -9.65 4.83 16.97
C TYR A 26 -10.51 3.61 16.67
N TYR A 27 -9.95 2.41 16.71
CA TYR A 27 -10.69 1.16 16.56
C TYR A 27 -11.79 1.04 17.64
N LYS A 28 -11.46 1.33 18.92
CA LYS A 28 -12.45 1.35 20.01
C LYS A 28 -13.50 2.44 19.81
N PHE A 29 -13.13 3.65 19.37
CA PHE A 29 -14.08 4.73 19.11
C PHE A 29 -15.05 4.40 17.98
N ILE A 30 -14.55 3.83 16.88
CA ILE A 30 -15.37 3.36 15.75
C ILE A 30 -16.33 2.28 16.25
N LEU A 31 -15.83 1.28 16.99
CA LEU A 31 -16.69 0.23 17.51
C LEU A 31 -17.70 0.75 18.54
N THR A 32 -17.33 1.65 19.44
CA THR A 32 -18.21 2.07 20.55
C THR A 32 -19.34 3.00 20.07
N ARG A 33 -19.05 4.00 19.22
CA ARG A 33 -20.11 4.84 18.60
C ARG A 33 -21.05 4.01 17.74
N ASN A 34 -20.52 2.98 17.07
CA ASN A 34 -21.32 2.12 16.23
C ASN A 34 -21.99 0.97 16.98
N PHE A 35 -21.52 0.56 18.16
CA PHE A 35 -22.18 -0.46 18.98
C PHE A 35 -23.52 0.06 19.50
N GLU A 36 -23.58 1.32 19.93
CA GLU A 36 -24.85 2.00 20.23
C GLU A 36 -25.77 2.03 19.00
N ALA A 37 -25.25 2.36 17.82
CA ALA A 37 -26.03 2.35 16.56
C ALA A 37 -26.46 0.94 16.08
N LEU A 38 -25.66 -0.09 16.32
CA LEU A 38 -25.92 -1.50 16.00
C LEU A 38 -26.84 -2.18 17.03
N SER A 39 -26.85 -1.68 18.28
CA SER A 39 -27.68 -2.18 19.38
C SER A 39 -29.08 -1.55 19.43
N CYS A 40 -29.33 -0.49 18.65
CA CYS A 40 -30.66 0.12 18.52
C CYS A 40 -31.62 -0.80 17.75
N ARG A 41 -32.42 -1.57 18.50
CA ARG A 41 -33.61 -2.28 18.04
C ARG A 41 -34.77 -1.37 17.56
N SER A 42 -34.59 -0.05 17.51
CA SER A 42 -35.60 0.90 17.04
C SER A 42 -34.98 2.17 16.44
N GLY A 43 -35.28 2.44 15.16
CA GLY A 43 -35.65 3.78 14.69
C GLY A 43 -34.59 4.87 14.50
N GLY A 44 -33.28 4.58 14.51
CA GLY A 44 -32.23 5.56 14.20
C GLY A 44 -31.67 5.39 12.78
N SER A 45 -31.29 6.48 12.11
CA SER A 45 -30.68 6.54 10.77
C SER A 45 -29.75 5.34 10.51
N GLN A 46 -30.02 4.60 9.41
CA GLN A 46 -29.26 3.41 9.02
C GLN A 46 -27.78 3.77 8.88
N VAL A 47 -26.98 3.49 9.91
CA VAL A 47 -25.53 3.60 9.80
C VAL A 47 -25.08 2.53 8.83
N SER A 48 -24.63 2.94 7.65
CA SER A 48 -24.21 2.01 6.60
C SER A 48 -23.03 1.17 7.09
N LEU A 49 -23.24 -0.13 7.23
CA LEU A 49 -22.20 -1.11 7.56
C LEU A 49 -20.98 -1.00 6.62
N ILE A 50 -21.21 -0.57 5.37
CA ILE A 50 -20.16 -0.32 4.38
C ILE A 50 -19.21 0.78 4.85
N ASN A 51 -19.73 1.86 5.46
CA ASN A 51 -18.91 2.96 5.96
C ASN A 51 -18.09 2.54 7.18
N ILE A 52 -18.69 1.76 8.08
CA ILE A 52 -17.98 1.19 9.24
C ILE A 52 -16.82 0.32 8.76
N MET A 53 -17.07 -0.55 7.79
CA MET A 53 -16.06 -1.44 7.24
C MET A 53 -14.92 -0.66 6.57
N MET A 54 -15.24 0.43 5.87
CA MET A 54 -14.25 1.33 5.28
C MET A 54 -13.43 2.07 6.33
N ASP A 55 -14.04 2.53 7.43
CA ASP A 55 -13.32 3.21 8.50
C ASP A 55 -12.43 2.23 9.30
N LEU A 56 -12.88 0.99 9.50
CA LEU A 56 -12.03 -0.06 10.06
C LEU A 56 -10.82 -0.32 9.14
N LYS A 57 -11.03 -0.38 7.81
CA LYS A 57 -9.91 -0.50 6.85
C LYS A 57 -8.93 0.68 6.95
N LYS A 58 -9.43 1.92 7.03
CA LYS A 58 -8.57 3.12 7.21
C LYS A 58 -7.75 3.00 8.50
N CYS A 59 -8.39 2.63 9.60
CA CYS A 59 -7.73 2.47 10.89
C CYS A 59 -6.62 1.42 10.86
N CYS A 60 -6.81 0.30 10.16
CA CYS A 60 -5.78 -0.74 9.99
C CYS A 60 -4.63 -0.31 9.06
N ASN A 61 -4.88 0.62 8.14
CA ASN A 61 -3.87 1.11 7.20
C ASN A 61 -3.01 2.21 7.82
N HIS A 62 -3.65 3.30 8.28
CA HIS A 62 -2.96 4.43 8.90
C HIS A 62 -3.95 5.38 9.60
N PRO A 63 -3.68 5.84 10.85
CA PRO A 63 -4.53 6.81 11.55
C PRO A 63 -4.74 8.13 10.82
N PHE A 64 -3.71 8.66 10.16
CA PHE A 64 -3.79 9.92 9.41
C PHE A 64 -4.72 9.86 8.17
N LEU A 65 -5.32 8.71 7.86
CA LEU A 65 -6.44 8.65 6.92
C LEU A 65 -7.72 9.30 7.50
N PHE A 66 -7.79 9.50 8.82
CA PHE A 66 -8.83 10.28 9.48
C PHE A 66 -8.46 11.76 9.54
N PRO A 67 -9.35 12.68 9.13
CA PRO A 67 -9.06 14.12 9.13
C PRO A 67 -8.62 14.65 10.49
N SER A 68 -9.29 14.25 11.58
CA SER A 68 -8.95 14.69 12.93
C SER A 68 -7.53 14.29 13.35
N ALA A 69 -7.12 13.06 13.03
CA ALA A 69 -5.77 12.59 13.31
C ALA A 69 -4.72 13.29 12.44
N ALA A 70 -5.07 13.65 11.20
CA ALA A 70 -4.17 14.32 10.26
C ALA A 70 -3.95 15.82 10.57
N GLU A 71 -4.89 16.45 11.29
CA GLU A 71 -4.75 17.82 11.79
C GLU A 71 -3.83 17.90 13.00
N GLU A 72 -3.90 16.91 13.89
CA GLU A 72 -3.04 16.81 15.09
C GLU A 72 -1.62 16.32 14.78
N ALA A 73 -1.41 15.78 13.57
CA ALA A 73 -0.13 15.20 13.18
C ALA A 73 0.97 16.27 12.99
N PRO A 74 2.20 16.01 13.45
CA PRO A 74 3.35 16.86 13.14
C PRO A 74 3.59 16.98 11.63
N ARG A 75 3.74 18.21 11.15
CA ARG A 75 4.00 18.52 9.73
C ARG A 75 5.28 19.32 9.57
N LEU A 76 5.93 19.10 8.44
CA LEU A 76 7.04 19.88 7.97
C LEU A 76 6.56 21.25 7.44
N PRO A 77 7.45 22.26 7.28
CA PRO A 77 7.07 23.58 6.78
C PRO A 77 6.45 23.59 5.37
N ASN A 78 6.72 22.55 4.57
CA ASN A 78 6.13 22.36 3.24
C ASN A 78 4.72 21.72 3.28
N GLY A 79 4.22 21.38 4.46
CA GLY A 79 2.90 20.77 4.65
C GLY A 79 2.87 19.23 4.63
N ALA A 80 3.99 18.57 4.30
CA ALA A 80 4.14 17.12 4.34
C ALA A 80 4.19 16.59 5.78
N PHE A 81 3.78 15.35 6.01
CA PHE A 81 3.90 14.74 7.34
C PHE A 81 5.35 14.52 7.73
N GLU A 82 5.66 14.68 9.01
CA GLU A 82 7.00 14.37 9.51
C GLU A 82 7.27 12.85 9.45
N GLY A 83 8.37 12.46 8.81
CA GLY A 83 8.72 11.05 8.56
C GLY A 83 8.77 10.16 9.80
N HIS A 84 9.25 10.67 10.94
CA HIS A 84 9.24 9.90 12.17
C HIS A 84 7.82 9.69 12.72
N ALA A 85 6.98 10.73 12.66
CA ALA A 85 5.63 10.72 13.18
C ALA A 85 4.71 9.80 12.37
N ILE A 86 4.75 9.90 11.04
CA ILE A 86 3.97 9.05 10.15
C ILE A 86 4.32 7.57 10.36
N ARG A 87 5.62 7.24 10.42
CA ARG A 87 6.08 5.87 10.64
C ARG A 87 5.63 5.31 11.99
N LYS A 88 5.77 6.09 13.08
CA LYS A 88 5.40 5.65 14.44
C LYS A 88 3.91 5.50 14.65
N ALA A 89 3.10 6.22 13.87
CA ALA A 89 1.65 6.17 13.99
C ALA A 89 1.05 4.83 13.53
N SER A 90 1.67 4.13 12.56
CA SER A 90 1.16 2.88 12.00
C SER A 90 2.14 1.72 12.18
N GLY A 91 1.67 0.63 12.78
CA GLY A 91 2.47 -0.59 12.92
C GLY A 91 2.85 -1.18 11.56
N LYS A 92 1.96 -1.02 10.56
CA LYS A 92 2.15 -1.47 9.18
C LYS A 92 3.23 -0.71 8.45
N LEU A 93 3.21 0.61 8.60
CA LEU A 93 4.24 1.45 8.01
C LEU A 93 5.60 1.22 8.67
N GLU A 94 5.66 1.05 9.99
CA GLU A 94 6.90 0.70 10.71
C GLU A 94 7.51 -0.63 10.25
N LEU A 95 6.68 -1.64 9.96
CA LEU A 95 7.18 -2.91 9.44
C LEU A 95 7.66 -2.76 7.99
N MET A 96 6.86 -2.11 7.15
CA MET A 96 7.22 -1.85 5.76
C MET A 96 8.52 -1.05 5.66
N TYR A 97 8.74 -0.08 6.56
CA TYR A 97 10.00 0.64 6.70
C TYR A 97 11.20 -0.30 6.88
N LYS A 98 11.11 -1.27 7.81
CA LYS A 98 12.18 -2.24 8.05
C LYS A 98 12.42 -3.13 6.83
N MET A 99 11.35 -3.52 6.14
CA MET A 99 11.43 -4.33 4.92
C MET A 99 12.06 -3.56 3.76
N LEU A 100 11.59 -2.33 3.50
CA LEU A 100 12.10 -1.48 2.41
C LEU A 100 13.57 -1.15 2.61
N ARG A 101 14.03 -0.92 3.85
CA ARG A 101 15.47 -0.73 4.13
C ARG A 101 16.30 -1.93 3.69
N ARG A 102 15.85 -3.15 3.97
CA ARG A 102 16.54 -4.36 3.54
C ARG A 102 16.51 -4.51 2.02
N LEU A 103 15.34 -4.36 1.42
CA LEU A 103 15.16 -4.43 -0.04
C LEU A 103 16.00 -3.38 -0.78
N TYR A 104 16.16 -2.18 -0.22
CA TYR A 104 16.98 -1.13 -0.80
C TYR A 104 18.48 -1.48 -0.79
N VAL A 105 18.98 -1.99 0.33
CA VAL A 105 20.38 -2.46 0.45
C VAL A 105 20.65 -3.61 -0.51
N ASP A 106 19.70 -4.54 -0.64
CA ASP A 106 19.76 -5.70 -1.52
C ASP A 106 19.50 -5.35 -3.01
N ARG A 107 19.31 -4.05 -3.33
CA ARG A 107 19.07 -3.51 -4.69
C ARG A 107 17.84 -4.11 -5.39
N HIS A 108 16.82 -4.47 -4.63
CA HIS A 108 15.51 -4.87 -5.16
C HIS A 108 14.73 -3.68 -5.70
N ARG A 109 13.72 -3.95 -6.51
CA ARG A 109 12.80 -2.93 -7.07
C ARG A 109 11.37 -3.32 -6.73
N VAL A 110 10.67 -2.40 -6.07
CA VAL A 110 9.47 -2.74 -5.30
C VAL A 110 8.24 -2.07 -5.91
N LEU A 111 7.19 -2.85 -6.14
CA LEU A 111 5.86 -2.36 -6.46
C LEU A 111 5.00 -2.40 -5.20
N ILE A 112 4.38 -1.27 -4.85
CA ILE A 112 3.48 -1.19 -3.69
C ILE A 112 2.08 -0.88 -4.19
N PHE A 113 1.15 -1.80 -3.93
CA PHE A 113 -0.25 -1.66 -4.30
C PHE A 113 -1.10 -1.19 -3.11
N SER A 114 -1.98 -0.23 -3.36
CA SER A 114 -2.98 0.21 -2.38
C SER A 114 -4.33 0.50 -3.03
N GLN A 115 -5.41 0.25 -2.31
CA GLN A 115 -6.77 0.60 -2.76
C GLN A 115 -7.08 2.08 -2.54
N MET A 116 -6.49 2.69 -1.52
CA MET A 116 -6.79 4.06 -1.11
C MET A 116 -5.75 5.03 -1.68
N THR A 117 -6.16 5.95 -2.54
CA THR A 117 -5.26 6.99 -3.08
C THR A 117 -4.68 7.87 -1.97
N LYS A 118 -5.47 8.20 -0.95
CA LYS A 118 -4.97 8.90 0.25
C LYS A 118 -3.87 8.15 0.99
N MET A 119 -3.87 6.82 0.92
CA MET A 119 -2.78 6.04 1.49
C MET A 119 -1.54 6.12 0.60
N LEU A 120 -1.69 6.24 -0.72
CA LEU A 120 -0.55 6.52 -1.60
C LEU A 120 0.07 7.88 -1.27
N ASP A 121 -0.74 8.92 -1.02
CA ASP A 121 -0.24 10.24 -0.59
C ASP A 121 0.61 10.13 0.69
N LEU A 122 0.14 9.36 1.69
CA LEU A 122 0.91 9.09 2.91
C LEU A 122 2.20 8.30 2.65
N LEU A 123 2.19 7.38 1.68
CA LEU A 123 3.37 6.64 1.28
C LEU A 123 4.39 7.52 0.55
N GLU A 124 3.95 8.51 -0.22
CA GLU A 124 4.84 9.49 -0.85
C GLU A 124 5.61 10.29 0.21
N ASP A 125 4.91 10.90 1.16
CA ASP A 125 5.54 11.65 2.27
C ASP A 125 6.55 10.78 3.03
N PHE A 126 6.19 9.51 3.28
CA PHE A 126 7.08 8.54 3.92
C PHE A 126 8.33 8.23 3.07
N LEU A 127 8.17 7.97 1.76
CA LEU A 127 9.29 7.67 0.88
C LEU A 127 10.20 8.88 0.67
N GLU A 128 9.63 10.09 0.57
CA GLU A 128 10.39 11.34 0.51
C GLU A 128 11.21 11.57 1.78
N ALA A 129 10.61 11.38 2.95
CA ALA A 129 11.30 11.51 4.23
C ALA A 129 12.48 10.52 4.36
N GLU A 130 12.37 9.32 3.79
CA GLU A 130 13.43 8.32 3.75
C GLU A 130 14.36 8.47 2.52
N SER A 131 14.17 9.52 1.71
CA SER A 131 14.96 9.81 0.49
C SER A 131 14.93 8.69 -0.57
N TYR A 132 13.87 7.89 -0.62
CA TYR A 132 13.66 6.91 -1.67
C TYR A 132 13.04 7.55 -2.90
N LYS A 133 13.62 7.31 -4.07
CA LYS A 133 13.03 7.72 -5.35
C LYS A 133 11.91 6.77 -5.74
N PHE A 134 10.79 7.33 -6.18
CA PHE A 134 9.61 6.56 -6.55
C PHE A 134 8.90 7.14 -7.78
N GLU A 135 8.07 6.32 -8.39
CA GLU A 135 7.06 6.73 -9.38
C GLU A 135 5.67 6.38 -8.83
N ARG A 136 4.62 7.06 -9.33
CA ARG A 136 3.24 6.79 -8.94
C ARG A 136 2.34 6.73 -10.16
N ILE A 137 1.42 5.76 -10.17
CA ILE A 137 0.27 5.72 -11.06
C ILE A 137 -0.98 5.41 -10.23
N ASP A 138 -1.95 6.30 -10.31
CA ASP A 138 -3.31 6.08 -9.81
C ASP A 138 -4.35 6.37 -10.90
N GLY A 139 -5.62 6.53 -10.50
CA GLY A 139 -6.71 6.78 -11.44
C GLY A 139 -6.73 8.18 -12.06
N ALA A 140 -5.96 9.14 -11.51
CA ALA A 140 -5.87 10.48 -12.05
C ALA A 140 -4.82 10.59 -13.17
N ILE A 141 -3.80 9.73 -13.16
CA ILE A 141 -2.72 9.73 -14.14
C ILE A 141 -3.13 8.92 -15.36
N THR A 142 -3.40 9.60 -16.48
CA THR A 142 -3.93 9.01 -17.71
C THR A 142 -3.06 9.30 -18.93
N GLY A 143 -3.27 8.53 -20.00
CA GLY A 143 -2.64 8.77 -21.30
C GLY A 143 -1.11 8.71 -21.26
N GLN A 144 -0.46 9.73 -21.82
CA GLN A 144 1.00 9.77 -22.00
C GLN A 144 1.77 9.81 -20.68
N MET A 145 1.31 10.58 -19.69
CA MET A 145 1.99 10.71 -18.39
C MET A 145 2.17 9.36 -17.69
N ARG A 146 1.20 8.47 -17.89
CA ARG A 146 1.24 7.10 -17.40
C ARG A 146 2.37 6.31 -18.05
N GLN A 147 2.49 6.38 -19.37
CA GLN A 147 3.53 5.70 -20.12
C GLN A 147 4.90 6.25 -19.75
N ASP A 148 5.03 7.57 -19.61
CA ASP A 148 6.28 8.20 -19.21
C ASP A 148 6.76 7.72 -17.83
N ALA A 149 5.85 7.52 -16.87
CA ALA A 149 6.19 6.96 -15.55
C ALA A 149 6.65 5.49 -15.65
N ILE A 150 6.00 4.69 -16.49
CA ILE A 150 6.41 3.30 -16.77
C ILE A 150 7.80 3.27 -17.40
N ASP A 151 8.06 4.14 -18.38
CA ASP A 151 9.31 4.20 -19.12
C ASP A 151 10.45 4.70 -18.22
N ARG A 152 10.22 5.74 -17.40
CA ARG A 152 11.20 6.20 -16.40
C ARG A 152 11.54 5.11 -15.39
N PHE A 153 10.56 4.32 -14.96
CA PHE A 153 10.83 3.20 -14.06
C PHE A 153 11.60 2.09 -14.79
N ASN A 154 11.22 1.70 -16.00
CA ASN A 154 11.90 0.63 -16.73
C ASN A 154 13.22 1.03 -17.39
N ALA A 155 13.56 2.32 -17.41
CA ALA A 155 14.80 2.82 -18.00
C ALA A 155 16.03 2.10 -17.41
N PRO A 156 17.06 1.83 -18.24
CA PRO A 156 18.36 1.41 -17.74
C PRO A 156 18.85 2.40 -16.69
N ASP A 157 19.37 1.89 -15.58
CA ASP A 157 19.90 2.68 -14.46
C ASP A 157 18.89 3.68 -13.83
N SER A 158 17.59 3.40 -13.97
CA SER A 158 16.54 4.18 -13.31
C SER A 158 16.82 4.29 -11.79
N PRO A 159 16.85 5.51 -11.22
CA PRO A 159 17.06 5.69 -9.79
C PRO A 159 15.82 5.30 -8.97
N SER A 160 14.66 5.09 -9.63
CA SER A 160 13.39 4.81 -8.97
C SER A 160 13.39 3.42 -8.34
N PHE A 161 13.34 3.41 -7.01
CA PHE A 161 13.33 2.21 -6.18
C PHE A 161 11.91 1.63 -6.03
N VAL A 162 10.92 2.49 -5.80
CA VAL A 162 9.53 2.10 -5.54
C VAL A 162 8.62 2.57 -6.69
N PHE A 163 7.63 1.76 -7.02
CA PHE A 163 6.49 2.20 -7.83
C PHE A 163 5.20 2.06 -7.01
N LEU A 164 4.54 3.19 -6.75
CA LEU A 164 3.25 3.26 -6.08
C LEU A 164 2.11 3.08 -7.09
N LEU A 165 1.25 2.10 -6.83
CA LEU A 165 0.16 1.73 -7.72
C LEU A 165 -1.16 1.69 -6.97
N SER A 166 -2.18 2.37 -7.50
CA SER A 166 -3.54 2.05 -7.06
C SER A 166 -3.95 0.70 -7.65
N THR A 167 -4.60 -0.18 -6.88
CA THR A 167 -4.98 -1.52 -7.37
C THR A 167 -5.84 -1.44 -8.64
N ARG A 168 -6.72 -0.43 -8.72
CA ARG A 168 -7.53 -0.18 -9.92
C ARG A 168 -6.70 0.24 -11.13
N ALA A 169 -5.71 1.10 -10.95
CA ALA A 169 -4.83 1.50 -12.05
C ALA A 169 -3.90 0.32 -12.45
N GLY A 170 -3.41 -0.45 -11.48
CA GLY A 170 -2.59 -1.64 -11.70
C GLY A 170 -3.26 -2.73 -12.54
N GLY A 171 -4.59 -2.81 -12.51
CA GLY A 171 -5.38 -3.76 -13.31
C GLY A 171 -5.39 -3.50 -14.82
N LEU A 172 -5.00 -2.31 -15.28
CA LEU A 172 -5.14 -1.85 -16.67
C LEU A 172 -4.01 -2.29 -17.62
N GLY A 173 -3.26 -3.35 -17.31
CA GLY A 173 -2.29 -3.94 -18.24
C GLY A 173 -0.94 -3.21 -18.33
N ILE A 174 -0.45 -2.68 -17.21
CA ILE A 174 0.91 -2.09 -17.12
C ILE A 174 2.00 -3.17 -17.15
N ASN A 175 3.15 -2.87 -17.76
CA ASN A 175 4.32 -3.76 -17.82
C ASN A 175 5.50 -3.16 -17.04
N LEU A 176 5.77 -3.68 -15.84
CA LEU A 176 6.84 -3.21 -14.96
C LEU A 176 7.89 -4.33 -14.77
N ALA A 177 8.46 -4.78 -15.89
CA ALA A 177 9.33 -5.95 -15.95
C ALA A 177 10.63 -5.82 -15.12
N THR A 178 11.02 -4.60 -14.77
CA THR A 178 12.23 -4.33 -13.99
C THR A 178 12.04 -4.50 -12.49
N ALA A 179 10.80 -4.59 -11.99
CA ALA A 179 10.51 -4.87 -10.58
C ALA A 179 10.63 -6.36 -10.27
N ASP A 180 11.05 -6.69 -9.05
CA ASP A 180 11.19 -8.07 -8.56
C ASP A 180 10.48 -8.34 -7.23
N THR A 181 9.94 -7.30 -6.60
CA THR A 181 9.22 -7.41 -5.33
C THR A 181 7.87 -6.73 -5.43
N VAL A 182 6.83 -7.39 -4.92
CA VAL A 182 5.47 -6.86 -4.85
C VAL A 182 5.01 -6.84 -3.40
N ILE A 183 4.54 -5.68 -2.94
CA ILE A 183 3.91 -5.48 -1.64
C ILE A 183 2.45 -5.10 -1.88
N ILE A 184 1.52 -5.92 -1.38
CA ILE A 184 0.11 -5.53 -1.32
C ILE A 184 -0.10 -4.84 0.02
N TYR A 185 -0.15 -3.50 0.01
CA TYR A 185 -0.36 -2.76 1.24
C TYR A 185 -1.74 -3.11 1.79
N ASP A 186 -2.83 -2.86 1.08
CA ASP A 186 -4.17 -3.26 1.52
C ASP A 186 -4.93 -4.07 0.48
N SER A 187 -5.42 -5.23 0.90
CA SER A 187 -6.12 -6.18 0.04
C SER A 187 -7.49 -5.67 -0.40
N ASP A 188 -7.81 -5.94 -1.66
CA ASP A 188 -9.17 -5.79 -2.17
C ASP A 188 -10.13 -6.75 -1.44
N TRP A 189 -11.40 -6.38 -1.39
CA TRP A 189 -12.46 -7.30 -1.01
C TRP A 189 -12.60 -8.45 -2.01
N ASN A 190 -12.33 -8.16 -3.29
CA ASN A 190 -12.29 -9.15 -4.35
C ASN A 190 -10.85 -9.66 -4.56
N PRO A 191 -10.51 -10.87 -4.10
CA PRO A 191 -9.16 -11.41 -4.20
C PRO A 191 -8.66 -11.57 -5.65
N HIS A 192 -9.58 -11.62 -6.63
CA HIS A 192 -9.20 -11.64 -8.04
C HIS A 192 -8.48 -10.37 -8.48
N ASN A 193 -8.82 -9.20 -7.90
CA ASN A 193 -8.18 -7.93 -8.24
C ASN A 193 -6.70 -7.93 -7.79
N ASP A 194 -6.43 -8.46 -6.60
CA ASP A 194 -5.07 -8.58 -6.04
C ASP A 194 -4.23 -9.59 -6.84
N ILE A 195 -4.82 -10.76 -7.18
CA ILE A 195 -4.17 -11.75 -8.04
C ILE A 195 -3.89 -11.17 -9.43
N GLN A 196 -4.81 -10.39 -9.97
CA GLN A 196 -4.62 -9.73 -11.26
C GLN A 196 -3.47 -8.74 -11.18
N ALA A 197 -3.45 -7.85 -10.19
CA ALA A 197 -2.36 -6.91 -9.95
C ALA A 197 -1.00 -7.62 -9.86
N PHE A 198 -0.92 -8.70 -9.07
CA PHE A 198 0.28 -9.54 -8.97
C PHE A 198 0.69 -10.15 -10.32
N SER A 199 -0.26 -10.75 -11.05
CA SER A 199 0.02 -11.40 -12.34
C SER A 199 0.57 -10.44 -13.39
N ARG A 200 0.28 -9.14 -13.27
CA ARG A 200 0.80 -8.09 -14.17
C ARG A 200 2.21 -7.66 -13.81
N ALA A 201 2.52 -7.57 -12.52
CA ALA A 201 3.89 -7.39 -12.05
C ALA A 201 4.79 -8.58 -12.41
N HIS A 202 4.25 -9.80 -12.35
CA HIS A 202 4.96 -11.06 -12.56
C HIS A 202 5.02 -11.51 -14.04
N ARG A 203 4.65 -10.66 -15.01
CA ARG A 203 4.50 -11.11 -16.41
C ARG A 203 5.83 -11.49 -17.06
N ILE A 204 6.12 -12.80 -17.09
CA ILE A 204 6.91 -13.62 -18.05
C ILE A 204 7.95 -12.84 -18.87
N GLY A 205 8.84 -12.14 -18.17
CA GLY A 205 9.98 -11.41 -18.72
C GLY A 205 11.17 -11.35 -17.76
N GLN A 206 10.97 -11.74 -16.50
CA GLN A 206 12.06 -12.02 -15.59
C GLN A 206 12.75 -13.32 -16.01
N ALA A 207 13.72 -13.21 -16.91
CA ALA A 207 14.74 -14.23 -17.03
C ALA A 207 15.47 -14.31 -15.67
N ASN A 208 15.16 -15.35 -14.89
CA ASN A 208 15.90 -15.80 -13.70
C ASN A 208 15.84 -14.97 -12.39
N LYS A 209 14.70 -14.44 -11.95
CA LYS A 209 14.59 -13.91 -10.57
C LYS A 209 13.36 -14.44 -9.82
N ASN A 210 13.58 -14.81 -8.56
CA ASN A 210 12.53 -15.21 -7.63
C ASN A 210 11.73 -13.95 -7.25
N ALA A 211 10.49 -13.83 -7.72
CA ALA A 211 9.64 -12.71 -7.34
C ALA A 211 9.14 -12.90 -5.90
N ASN A 212 9.45 -11.94 -5.02
CA ASN A 212 8.99 -11.96 -3.63
C ASN A 212 7.65 -11.21 -3.51
N MET A 213 6.68 -11.82 -2.84
CA MET A 213 5.37 -11.22 -2.57
C MET A 213 5.21 -11.04 -1.06
N TYR A 214 4.76 -9.86 -0.64
CA TYR A 214 4.48 -9.53 0.75
C TYR A 214 3.08 -8.93 0.91
#